data_AF-A0ABC9B4S8-F1
#
_entry.id   AF-A0ABC9B4S8-F1
#
_cell.length_a   1.000
_cell.length_b   1.000
_cell.length_c   1.000
_cell.angle_alpha   90.00
_cell.angle_beta   90.00
_cell.angle_gamma   90.00
#
_symmetry.space_group_name_H-M   'P 1'
#
loop_
_entity.id
_entity.type
_entity.pdbx_description
1 polymer ?
#
loop_
_entity_poly.entity_id
_entity_poly.type
_entity_poly.pdbx_seq_one_letter_code
_entity_poly.pdbx_strand_id
1 'polypeptide(L)'
;MASMIASSKVVALGALIFLLVSYGSCTRIVSFNASRITADPYWVPARATWYGAPTGAGPDDNGGACGFKNVNLPPFSAMTSCGNQPIFKDGKGCGSCYQIRCLNHPACSGNPETVMITDMNYYPVAKYHFDLSGTAFGALAQPGRNNELRHAGIIDIQFKRVPCIYSGKTVTFHIEHGSNPNYLAVLVEFEDGDGDVVQVDIIETNSGYWMPMRESWGSIWRMDSKHRLQGPFSLRITNESGQTLVAYQVIPANWAPNTYYRSNIQYEAFGSAGGGQDFGSAGGGQDFGYTGGLVISSAAGLSTEILGIIGMICLASYHLHGIEVP
;
A
#
# COMPACT_ATOMS: atom_id res chain seq x y z
N MET A 1 -61.65 -6.38 27.07
CA MET A 1 -60.32 -6.83 26.61
C MET A 1 -60.17 -6.42 25.16
N ALA A 2 -59.54 -5.27 24.89
CA ALA A 2 -59.31 -4.81 23.53
C ALA A 2 -58.01 -5.44 23.02
N SER A 3 -58.14 -6.28 21.98
CA SER A 3 -57.05 -6.92 21.27
C SER A 3 -56.28 -5.86 20.47
N MET A 4 -54.98 -5.70 20.74
CA MET A 4 -54.11 -4.83 19.94
C MET A 4 -53.66 -5.57 18.70
N ILE A 5 -54.28 -5.28 17.57
CA ILE A 5 -53.78 -5.69 16.25
C ILE A 5 -52.77 -4.63 15.82
N ALA A 6 -51.47 -4.94 15.98
CA ALA A 6 -50.42 -4.09 15.42
C ALA A 6 -50.50 -4.12 13.89
N SER A 7 -50.47 -2.94 13.27
CA SER A 7 -50.46 -2.79 11.81
C SER A 7 -49.23 -3.47 11.19
N SER A 8 -49.41 -4.18 10.08
CA SER A 8 -48.36 -4.91 9.34
C SER A 8 -47.16 -4.05 8.94
N LYS A 9 -47.32 -2.72 8.88
CA LYS A 9 -46.22 -1.76 8.67
C LYS A 9 -45.30 -1.60 9.88
N VAL A 10 -45.82 -1.74 11.10
CA VAL A 10 -45.06 -1.62 12.36
C VAL A 10 -44.20 -2.86 12.58
N VAL A 11 -44.73 -4.04 12.23
CA VAL A 11 -43.99 -5.31 12.27
C VAL A 11 -42.84 -5.32 11.25
N ALA A 12 -43.08 -4.79 10.05
CA ALA A 12 -42.07 -4.68 9.00
C ALA A 12 -40.93 -3.70 9.35
N LEU A 13 -41.26 -2.56 9.99
CA LEU A 13 -40.24 -1.61 10.45
C LEU A 13 -39.38 -2.18 11.58
N GLY A 14 -40.00 -2.92 12.51
CA GLY A 14 -39.30 -3.63 13.58
C GLY A 14 -38.32 -4.68 13.05
N ALA A 15 -38.72 -5.44 12.03
CA ALA A 15 -37.85 -6.45 11.39
C ALA A 15 -36.65 -5.82 10.67
N LEU A 16 -36.82 -4.64 10.05
CA LEU A 16 -35.72 -3.93 9.36
C LEU A 16 -34.69 -3.37 10.34
N ILE A 17 -35.14 -2.87 11.50
CA ILE A 17 -34.26 -2.38 12.58
C ILE A 17 -33.49 -3.54 13.22
N PHE A 18 -34.13 -4.70 13.44
CA PHE A 18 -33.44 -5.90 13.93
C PHE A 18 -32.40 -6.44 12.94
N LEU A 19 -32.63 -6.32 11.63
CA LEU A 19 -31.65 -6.65 10.59
C LEU A 19 -30.47 -5.66 10.55
N LEU A 20 -30.71 -4.36 10.75
CA LEU A 20 -29.64 -3.37 10.83
C LEU A 20 -28.79 -3.53 12.10
N VAL A 21 -29.39 -3.96 13.21
CA VAL A 21 -28.68 -4.25 14.47
C VAL A 21 -27.92 -5.58 14.40
N SER A 22 -28.39 -6.58 13.64
CA SER A 22 -27.69 -7.87 13.47
C SER A 22 -26.57 -7.83 12.42
N TYR A 23 -26.68 -6.98 11.40
CA TYR A 23 -25.63 -6.73 10.40
C TYR A 23 -24.65 -5.62 10.81
N GLY A 24 -24.90 -4.93 11.93
CA GLY A 24 -23.91 -4.13 12.66
C GLY A 24 -22.87 -5.02 13.35
N SER A 25 -22.33 -6.02 12.66
CA SER A 25 -21.11 -6.68 13.10
C SER A 25 -20.00 -5.64 13.00
N CYS A 26 -19.68 -5.00 14.13
CA CYS A 26 -18.41 -4.35 14.32
C CYS A 26 -17.34 -5.37 13.90
N THR A 27 -16.72 -5.13 12.75
CA THR A 27 -15.49 -5.80 12.39
C THR A 27 -14.56 -5.61 13.58
N ARG A 28 -14.02 -6.71 14.13
CA ARG A 28 -12.88 -6.58 15.03
C ARG A 28 -11.82 -5.86 14.21
N ILE A 29 -11.52 -4.61 14.56
CA ILE A 29 -10.28 -3.99 14.15
C ILE A 29 -9.21 -4.90 14.73
N VAL A 30 -8.49 -5.61 13.86
CA VAL A 30 -7.27 -6.27 14.29
C VAL A 30 -6.36 -5.14 14.70
N SER A 31 -6.19 -4.95 16.02
CA SER A 31 -5.23 -4.00 16.56
C SER A 31 -3.84 -4.47 16.13
N PHE A 32 -3.37 -3.99 14.99
CA PHE A 32 -2.00 -4.20 14.58
C PHE A 32 -1.11 -3.26 15.38
N ASN A 33 -0.10 -3.86 15.99
CA ASN A 33 0.92 -3.12 16.70
C ASN A 33 1.74 -2.34 15.68
N ALA A 34 1.41 -1.06 15.53
CA ALA A 34 2.01 -0.16 14.56
C ALA A 34 3.52 0.11 14.85
N SER A 35 4.08 -0.41 15.94
CA SER A 35 5.52 -0.35 16.27
C SER A 35 6.48 -1.13 15.34
N ARG A 36 5.98 -1.68 14.21
CA ARG A 36 6.76 -2.51 13.27
C ARG A 36 6.79 -1.91 11.86
N ILE A 37 7.06 -0.62 11.70
CA ILE A 37 7.40 -0.06 10.38
C ILE A 37 8.86 0.33 10.44
N THR A 38 9.64 -0.06 9.42
CA THR A 38 11.05 0.28 9.28
C THR A 38 11.16 1.73 8.83
N ALA A 39 11.09 2.65 9.78
CA ALA A 39 11.30 4.08 9.58
C ALA A 39 12.51 4.56 10.38
N ASP A 40 13.38 5.35 9.75
CA ASP A 40 14.59 5.85 10.40
C ASP A 40 14.30 7.20 11.08
N PRO A 41 14.55 7.33 12.40
CA PRO A 41 14.34 8.60 13.10
C PRO A 41 15.41 9.65 12.77
N TYR A 42 16.56 9.23 12.23
CA TYR A 42 17.72 10.08 12.02
C TYR A 42 18.10 10.20 10.54
N TRP A 43 18.62 11.36 10.18
CA TRP A 43 19.16 11.63 8.85
C TRP A 43 20.54 10.99 8.69
N VAL A 44 20.72 10.24 7.59
CA VAL A 44 21.97 9.56 7.22
C VAL A 44 22.57 10.26 6.00
N PRO A 45 23.89 10.51 5.98
CA PRO A 45 24.54 11.11 4.81
C PRO A 45 24.57 10.13 3.62
N ALA A 46 24.30 10.65 2.42
CA ALA A 46 24.41 9.94 1.15
C ALA A 46 24.88 10.89 0.05
N ARG A 47 25.19 10.34 -1.13
CA ARG A 47 25.38 11.13 -2.35
C ARG A 47 24.25 10.88 -3.32
N ALA A 48 23.85 11.91 -4.06
CA ALA A 48 22.85 11.80 -5.11
C ALA A 48 23.43 12.22 -6.46
N THR A 49 23.14 11.43 -7.48
CA THR A 49 23.23 11.82 -8.90
C THR A 49 21.83 11.80 -9.51
N TRP A 50 21.72 12.06 -10.80
CA TRP A 50 20.49 11.81 -11.54
C TRP A 50 20.76 11.31 -12.94
N TYR A 51 19.74 10.67 -13.53
CA TYR A 51 19.82 10.09 -14.86
C TYR A 51 18.52 10.31 -15.66
N GLY A 52 18.62 10.07 -16.97
CA GLY A 52 17.52 10.21 -17.91
C GLY A 52 17.21 11.67 -18.29
N ALA A 53 15.96 11.91 -18.65
CA ALA A 53 15.50 13.25 -19.02
C ALA A 53 15.41 14.18 -17.79
N PRO A 54 15.71 15.50 -17.91
CA PRO A 54 15.66 16.45 -16.80
C PRO A 54 14.33 16.56 -16.07
N THR A 55 13.22 16.23 -16.74
CA THR A 55 11.85 16.19 -16.18
C THR A 55 11.21 14.82 -16.36
N GLY A 56 12.02 13.78 -16.50
CA GLY A 56 11.59 12.39 -16.62
C GLY A 56 11.61 11.66 -15.28
N ALA A 57 11.30 10.36 -15.34
CA ALA A 57 11.24 9.46 -14.19
C ALA A 57 12.47 8.55 -14.04
N GLY A 58 13.59 8.92 -14.66
CA GLY A 58 14.78 8.06 -14.75
C GLY A 58 14.86 7.40 -16.12
N PRO A 59 14.48 6.13 -16.29
CA PRO A 59 14.69 5.42 -17.54
C PRO A 59 13.72 5.87 -18.64
N ASP A 60 14.17 5.81 -19.90
CA ASP A 60 13.38 6.23 -21.07
C ASP A 60 12.09 5.41 -21.25
N ASP A 61 12.07 4.16 -20.79
CA ASP A 61 10.89 3.28 -20.84
C ASP A 61 9.91 3.52 -19.67
N ASN A 62 10.24 4.42 -18.73
CA ASN A 62 9.51 4.65 -17.49
C ASN A 62 9.29 3.35 -16.68
N GLY A 63 10.27 2.45 -16.71
CA GLY A 63 10.32 1.24 -15.91
C GLY A 63 11.37 1.29 -14.80
N GLY A 64 12.04 0.16 -14.59
CA GLY A 64 13.18 0.00 -13.69
C GLY A 64 13.36 -1.45 -13.28
N ALA A 65 14.46 -1.74 -12.58
CA ALA A 65 14.78 -3.07 -12.08
C ALA A 65 13.73 -3.64 -11.11
N CYS A 66 12.86 -2.82 -10.52
CA CYS A 66 11.77 -3.34 -9.68
C CYS A 66 10.65 -4.02 -10.45
N GLY A 67 10.60 -3.88 -11.78
CA GLY A 67 9.52 -4.40 -12.62
C GLY A 67 8.35 -3.42 -12.79
N PHE A 68 8.24 -2.42 -11.92
CA PHE A 68 7.23 -1.36 -12.02
C PHE A 68 7.29 -0.65 -13.38
N LYS A 69 6.12 -0.31 -13.92
CA LYS A 69 5.96 0.41 -15.19
C LYS A 69 5.18 1.70 -14.98
N ASN A 70 5.32 2.61 -15.95
CA ASN A 70 4.68 3.92 -15.92
C ASN A 70 5.04 4.73 -14.67
N VAL A 71 6.30 4.65 -14.22
CA VAL A 71 6.73 5.34 -12.99
C VAL A 71 6.73 6.87 -13.12
N ASN A 72 6.52 7.40 -14.33
CA ASN A 72 6.24 8.80 -14.60
C ASN A 72 4.81 9.24 -14.24
N LEU A 73 3.87 8.28 -14.11
CA LEU A 73 2.47 8.55 -13.78
C LEU A 73 2.20 8.37 -12.27
N PRO A 74 1.08 8.91 -11.75
CA PRO A 74 0.66 8.63 -10.39
C PRO A 74 0.51 7.12 -10.11
N PRO A 75 0.93 6.65 -8.92
CA PRO A 75 1.30 7.45 -7.76
C PRO A 75 2.77 7.89 -7.72
N PHE A 76 3.68 7.20 -8.44
CA PHE A 76 5.11 7.51 -8.44
C PHE A 76 5.41 8.92 -8.92
N SER A 77 4.70 9.39 -9.96
CA SER A 77 4.75 10.77 -10.45
C SER A 77 6.16 11.27 -10.74
N ALA A 78 7.01 10.38 -11.28
CA ALA A 78 8.43 10.61 -11.52
C ALA A 78 9.28 10.90 -10.26
N MET A 79 8.75 10.75 -9.04
CA MET A 79 9.49 10.85 -7.78
C MET A 79 10.22 9.54 -7.44
N THR A 80 11.08 9.11 -8.36
CA THR A 80 11.75 7.81 -8.34
C THR A 80 13.26 7.93 -8.13
N SER A 81 13.87 6.83 -7.71
CA SER A 81 15.31 6.70 -7.59
C SER A 81 15.76 5.26 -7.85
N CYS A 82 16.98 5.13 -8.37
CA CYS A 82 17.78 3.94 -8.14
C CYS A 82 18.34 3.96 -6.72
N GLY A 83 18.55 2.77 -6.14
CA GLY A 83 19.37 2.59 -4.95
C GLY A 83 20.60 1.74 -5.22
N ASN A 84 21.70 1.99 -4.50
CA ASN A 84 22.81 1.05 -4.43
C ASN A 84 22.49 -0.15 -3.51
N GLN A 85 23.42 -1.11 -3.38
CA GLN A 85 23.18 -2.38 -2.67
C GLN A 85 22.45 -2.26 -1.32
N PRO A 86 22.83 -1.35 -0.40
CA PRO A 86 22.15 -1.24 0.90
C PRO A 86 20.69 -0.77 0.82
N ILE A 87 20.32 -0.12 -0.29
CA ILE A 87 18.99 0.46 -0.52
C ILE A 87 18.13 -0.50 -1.35
N PHE A 88 18.63 -0.95 -2.51
CA PHE A 88 17.86 -1.81 -3.42
C PHE A 88 17.82 -3.28 -2.97
N LYS A 89 18.82 -3.75 -2.20
CA LYS A 89 18.84 -5.07 -1.54
C LYS A 89 18.50 -6.23 -2.49
N ASP A 90 19.08 -6.23 -3.69
CA ASP A 90 18.85 -7.22 -4.75
C ASP A 90 17.38 -7.36 -5.21
N GLY A 91 16.54 -6.35 -4.94
CA GLY A 91 15.11 -6.34 -5.28
C GLY A 91 14.23 -6.18 -4.04
N LYS A 92 14.71 -6.58 -2.87
CA LYS A 92 13.95 -6.48 -1.60
C LYS A 92 13.72 -5.06 -1.11
N GLY A 93 14.43 -4.08 -1.67
CA GLY A 93 14.17 -2.66 -1.42
C GLY A 93 13.18 -2.02 -2.38
N CYS A 94 12.65 -2.78 -3.35
CA CYS A 94 11.68 -2.26 -4.30
C CYS A 94 10.41 -1.77 -3.62
N GLY A 95 9.99 -0.56 -4.00
CA GLY A 95 8.83 0.11 -3.43
C GLY A 95 9.10 0.86 -2.12
N SER A 96 10.28 0.67 -1.49
CA SER A 96 10.68 1.43 -0.29
C SER A 96 10.65 2.94 -0.54
N CYS A 97 10.20 3.71 0.46
CA CYS A 97 10.14 5.17 0.43
C CYS A 97 11.20 5.81 1.32
N TYR A 98 11.82 6.86 0.81
CA TYR A 98 12.81 7.64 1.54
C TYR A 98 12.49 9.12 1.45
N GLN A 99 12.62 9.82 2.57
CA GLN A 99 12.76 11.27 2.53
C GLN A 99 14.23 11.61 2.28
N ILE A 100 14.47 12.50 1.33
CA ILE A 100 15.79 13.00 0.96
C ILE A 100 15.82 14.52 1.02
N ARG A 101 16.93 15.11 1.43
CA ARG A 101 17.13 16.57 1.43
C ARG A 101 18.56 16.93 1.09
N CYS A 102 18.77 18.09 0.47
CA CYS A 102 20.10 18.65 0.23
C CYS A 102 20.28 19.97 1.00
N LEU A 103 21.49 20.23 1.48
CA LEU A 103 21.81 21.38 2.34
C LEU A 103 23.02 22.18 1.88
N ASN A 104 23.95 21.56 1.13
CA ASN A 104 25.29 22.11 0.91
C ASN A 104 25.50 22.76 -0.46
N HIS A 105 24.46 22.84 -1.30
CA HIS A 105 24.52 23.53 -2.60
C HIS A 105 23.66 24.80 -2.57
N PRO A 106 24.10 25.94 -3.16
CA PRO A 106 23.35 27.20 -3.10
C PRO A 106 21.91 27.11 -3.60
N ALA A 107 21.63 26.23 -4.57
CA ALA A 107 20.30 25.98 -5.10
C ALA A 107 19.40 25.10 -4.20
N CYS A 108 19.91 24.47 -3.15
CA CYS A 108 19.12 23.60 -2.28
C CYS A 108 17.99 24.35 -1.57
N SER A 109 16.80 23.76 -1.56
CA SER A 109 15.66 24.28 -0.79
C SER A 109 15.81 24.03 0.71
N GLY A 110 16.53 22.96 1.09
CA GLY A 110 16.59 22.46 2.47
C GLY A 110 15.35 21.65 2.89
N ASN A 111 14.29 21.68 2.09
CA ASN A 111 13.07 20.91 2.32
C ASN A 111 13.28 19.45 1.88
N PRO A 112 12.70 18.49 2.60
CA PRO A 112 12.76 17.10 2.21
C PRO A 112 11.74 16.76 1.13
N GLU A 113 12.13 15.91 0.19
CA GLU A 113 11.28 15.30 -0.82
C GLU A 113 11.19 13.80 -0.58
N THR A 114 10.05 13.18 -0.88
CA THR A 114 9.89 11.73 -0.78
C THR A 114 10.14 11.09 -2.14
N VAL A 115 11.02 10.09 -2.18
CA VAL A 115 11.34 9.30 -3.38
C VAL A 115 11.09 7.81 -3.14
N MET A 116 10.67 7.12 -4.20
CA MET A 116 10.44 5.68 -4.19
C MET A 116 11.56 4.95 -4.93
N ILE A 117 11.99 3.81 -4.39
CA ILE A 117 12.96 2.94 -5.07
C ILE A 117 12.24 2.11 -6.13
N THR A 118 12.53 2.39 -7.39
CA THR A 118 11.94 1.70 -8.55
C THR A 118 12.99 1.03 -9.43
N ASP A 119 14.28 1.29 -9.17
CA ASP A 119 15.38 0.80 -9.98
C ASP A 119 16.66 0.63 -9.12
N MET A 120 17.76 0.20 -9.75
CA MET A 120 19.05 -0.06 -9.09
C MET A 120 20.23 0.62 -9.76
N ASN A 121 21.21 1.02 -8.96
CA ASN A 121 22.52 1.45 -9.44
C ASN A 121 23.59 1.03 -8.43
N TYR A 122 24.35 -0.02 -8.75
CA TYR A 122 25.37 -0.57 -7.87
C TYR A 122 26.76 0.05 -8.06
N TYR A 123 26.86 1.10 -8.88
CA TYR A 123 28.13 1.78 -9.09
C TYR A 123 28.62 2.41 -7.77
N PRO A 124 29.88 2.16 -7.35
CA PRO A 124 30.34 2.48 -6.00
C PRO A 124 30.73 3.96 -5.82
N VAL A 125 29.76 4.87 -5.91
CA VAL A 125 29.97 6.33 -5.74
C VAL A 125 30.20 6.73 -4.28
N ALA A 126 29.46 6.09 -3.36
CA ALA A 126 29.47 6.36 -1.93
C ALA A 126 28.88 5.19 -1.15
N LYS A 127 28.95 5.22 0.19
CA LYS A 127 28.30 4.21 1.05
C LYS A 127 26.81 4.06 0.74
N TYR A 128 26.10 5.17 0.66
CA TYR A 128 24.71 5.26 0.22
C TYR A 128 24.65 6.18 -0.98
N HIS A 129 24.09 5.69 -2.07
CA HIS A 129 23.99 6.40 -3.33
C HIS A 129 22.58 6.28 -3.88
N PHE A 130 21.97 7.43 -4.15
CA PHE A 130 20.70 7.57 -4.84
C PHE A 130 20.97 8.09 -6.24
N ASP A 131 20.55 7.36 -7.27
CA ASP A 131 20.53 7.88 -8.63
C ASP A 131 19.10 8.31 -8.94
N LEU A 132 18.81 9.59 -8.75
CA LEU A 132 17.46 10.13 -8.79
C LEU A 132 16.97 10.27 -10.23
N SER A 133 15.65 10.31 -10.42
CA SER A 133 15.12 10.86 -11.67
C SER A 133 15.48 12.34 -11.79
N GLY A 134 15.50 12.87 -13.02
CA GLY A 134 15.66 14.31 -13.23
C GLY A 134 14.60 15.16 -12.51
N THR A 135 13.38 14.64 -12.38
CA THR A 135 12.28 15.27 -11.63
C THR A 135 12.58 15.32 -10.14
N ALA A 136 12.91 14.19 -9.52
CA ALA A 136 13.21 14.09 -8.09
C ALA A 136 14.46 14.90 -7.70
N PHE A 137 15.54 14.83 -8.51
CA PHE A 137 16.75 15.62 -8.26
C PHE A 137 16.48 17.12 -8.33
N GLY A 138 15.69 17.55 -9.32
CA GLY A 138 15.33 18.95 -9.47
C GLY A 138 14.39 19.46 -8.38
N ALA A 139 13.56 18.59 -7.78
CA ALA A 139 12.62 18.95 -6.71
C ALA A 139 13.34 19.38 -5.41
N LEU A 140 14.57 18.92 -5.19
CA LEU A 140 15.41 19.34 -4.07
C LEU A 140 15.86 20.83 -4.13
N ALA A 141 15.63 21.50 -5.27
CA ALA A 141 16.04 22.88 -5.46
C ALA A 141 15.00 23.89 -4.95
N GLN A 142 15.44 25.10 -4.67
CA GLN A 142 14.57 26.26 -4.50
C GLN A 142 13.75 26.49 -5.78
N PRO A 143 12.54 27.05 -5.68
CA PRO A 143 11.70 27.34 -6.84
C PRO A 143 12.46 28.11 -7.93
N GLY A 144 12.47 27.57 -9.16
CA GLY A 144 13.14 28.17 -10.31
C GLY A 144 14.63 27.81 -10.46
N ARG A 145 15.23 27.08 -9.51
CA ARG A 145 16.67 26.71 -9.53
C ARG A 145 16.90 25.22 -9.79
N ASN A 146 15.87 24.51 -10.25
CA ASN A 146 15.92 23.07 -10.52
C ASN A 146 17.01 22.71 -11.53
N ASN A 147 17.15 23.50 -12.61
CA ASN A 147 18.20 23.28 -13.60
C ASN A 147 19.58 23.57 -13.03
N GLU A 148 19.75 24.64 -12.25
CA GLU A 148 21.03 24.93 -11.60
C GLU A 148 21.49 23.76 -10.74
N LEU A 149 20.59 23.20 -9.91
CA LEU A 149 20.91 22.04 -9.10
C LEU A 149 21.27 20.83 -9.98
N ARG A 150 20.46 20.50 -11.00
CA ARG A 150 20.74 19.40 -11.94
C ARG A 150 22.12 19.51 -12.61
N HIS A 151 22.57 20.72 -12.96
CA HIS A 151 23.89 20.92 -13.57
C HIS A 151 25.07 20.69 -12.60
N ALA A 152 24.82 20.64 -11.28
CA ALA A 152 25.85 20.18 -10.33
C ALA A 152 26.22 18.71 -10.56
N GLY A 153 25.32 17.91 -11.16
CA GLY A 153 25.51 16.51 -11.51
C GLY A 153 25.48 15.56 -10.31
N ILE A 154 26.34 15.81 -9.32
CA ILE A 154 26.42 15.06 -8.07
C ILE A 154 26.38 16.03 -6.87
N ILE A 155 25.56 15.71 -5.88
CA ILE A 155 25.42 16.50 -4.65
C ILE A 155 25.44 15.62 -3.40
N ASP A 156 25.84 16.19 -2.27
CA ASP A 156 25.68 15.55 -0.98
C ASP A 156 24.25 15.78 -0.47
N ILE A 157 23.63 14.70 -0.02
CA ILE A 157 22.27 14.70 0.53
C ILE A 157 22.26 14.04 1.90
N GLN A 158 21.14 14.20 2.58
CA GLN A 158 20.77 13.37 3.71
C GLN A 158 19.49 12.62 3.36
N PHE A 159 19.37 11.38 3.84
CA PHE A 159 18.17 10.57 3.66
C PHE A 159 17.75 9.91 4.96
N LYS A 160 16.49 9.48 5.02
CA LYS A 160 15.97 8.59 6.05
C LYS A 160 14.82 7.78 5.47
N ARG A 161 14.66 6.52 5.88
CA ARG A 161 13.51 5.71 5.45
C ARG A 161 12.23 6.20 6.10
N VAL A 162 11.14 6.24 5.34
CA VAL A 162 9.81 6.65 5.81
C VAL A 162 8.74 5.67 5.33
N PRO A 163 7.58 5.60 5.99
CA PRO A 163 6.47 4.80 5.49
C PRO A 163 6.01 5.28 4.10
N CYS A 164 5.69 4.35 3.21
CA CYS A 164 5.02 4.64 1.94
C CYS A 164 3.53 4.88 2.13
N ILE A 165 2.99 5.82 1.34
CA ILE A 165 1.55 6.14 1.30
C ILE A 165 1.13 6.31 -0.16
N TYR A 166 0.44 5.31 -0.70
CA TYR A 166 -0.10 5.29 -2.04
C TYR A 166 -1.60 5.61 -2.02
N SER A 167 -1.93 6.89 -1.78
CA SER A 167 -3.31 7.37 -1.67
C SER A 167 -4.24 6.87 -2.78
N GLY A 168 -5.34 6.21 -2.39
CA GLY A 168 -6.34 5.68 -3.31
C GLY A 168 -5.95 4.40 -4.04
N LYS A 169 -4.77 3.84 -3.76
CA LYS A 169 -4.33 2.53 -4.21
C LYS A 169 -4.49 1.49 -3.10
N THR A 170 -4.49 0.25 -3.51
CA THR A 170 -4.37 -0.92 -2.64
C THR A 170 -3.35 -1.84 -3.28
N VAL A 171 -2.81 -2.80 -2.52
CA VAL A 171 -1.85 -3.78 -3.04
C VAL A 171 -2.41 -4.40 -4.32
N THR A 172 -1.63 -4.34 -5.38
CA THR A 172 -2.02 -4.81 -6.71
C THR A 172 -1.05 -5.88 -7.19
N PHE A 173 -1.59 -6.94 -7.77
CA PHE A 173 -0.83 -8.05 -8.31
C PHE A 173 -0.90 -8.02 -9.82
N HIS A 174 0.24 -7.84 -10.48
CA HIS A 174 0.34 -7.90 -11.94
C HIS A 174 0.93 -9.25 -12.35
N ILE A 175 0.16 -10.01 -13.14
CA ILE A 175 0.64 -11.28 -13.69
C ILE A 175 1.51 -10.98 -14.89
N GLU A 176 2.78 -11.38 -14.82
CA GLU A 176 3.75 -11.10 -15.87
C GLU A 176 3.40 -11.81 -17.19
N HIS A 177 3.75 -11.19 -18.31
CA HIS A 177 3.44 -11.67 -19.67
C HIS A 177 3.91 -13.12 -19.93
N GLY A 178 5.04 -13.53 -19.35
CA GLY A 178 5.59 -14.89 -19.52
C GLY A 178 4.84 -15.99 -18.75
N SER A 179 3.83 -15.63 -17.94
CA SER A 179 3.07 -16.59 -17.15
C SER A 179 2.26 -17.56 -18.02
N ASN A 180 2.12 -18.80 -17.57
CA ASN A 180 1.35 -19.86 -18.20
C ASN A 180 0.88 -20.86 -17.13
N PRO A 181 0.06 -21.88 -17.45
CA PRO A 181 -0.49 -22.77 -16.44
C PRO A 181 0.52 -23.55 -15.58
N ASN A 182 1.81 -23.61 -15.94
CA ASN A 182 2.86 -24.30 -15.20
C ASN A 182 3.93 -23.36 -14.63
N TYR A 183 3.86 -22.06 -14.94
CA TYR A 183 4.79 -21.03 -14.50
C TYR A 183 4.02 -19.74 -14.25
N LEU A 184 3.99 -19.27 -13.02
CA LEU A 184 3.33 -18.01 -12.66
C LEU A 184 4.38 -17.04 -12.16
N ALA A 185 4.41 -15.83 -12.71
CA ALA A 185 5.22 -14.72 -12.19
C ALA A 185 4.30 -13.54 -11.86
N VAL A 186 4.44 -13.01 -10.65
CA VAL A 186 3.57 -11.99 -10.07
C VAL A 186 4.43 -10.83 -9.58
N LEU A 187 4.23 -9.66 -10.16
CA LEU A 187 4.72 -8.39 -9.65
C LEU A 187 3.76 -7.88 -8.57
N VAL A 188 4.28 -7.45 -7.42
CA VAL A 188 3.49 -6.82 -6.35
C VAL A 188 3.78 -5.33 -6.31
N GLU A 189 2.72 -4.51 -6.28
CA GLU A 189 2.81 -3.05 -6.32
C GLU A 189 1.89 -2.37 -5.28
N PHE A 190 2.26 -1.14 -4.91
CA PHE A 190 1.49 -0.18 -4.09
C PHE A 190 1.26 -0.62 -2.65
N GLU A 191 2.28 -1.22 -2.04
CA GLU A 191 2.35 -1.54 -0.62
C GLU A 191 2.62 -0.28 0.20
N ASP A 192 1.70 0.10 1.07
CA ASP A 192 1.94 1.13 2.07
C ASP A 192 2.86 0.59 3.19
N GLY A 193 3.15 1.41 4.19
CA GLY A 193 3.97 1.00 5.32
C GLY A 193 5.43 0.89 4.91
N ASP A 194 6.06 -0.28 5.03
CA ASP A 194 7.47 -0.46 4.68
C ASP A 194 7.77 -0.21 3.19
N GLY A 195 6.77 -0.35 2.32
CA GLY A 195 6.90 -0.15 0.88
C GLY A 195 7.45 -1.36 0.12
N ASP A 196 7.97 -2.38 0.83
CA ASP A 196 8.60 -3.53 0.22
C ASP A 196 7.95 -4.86 0.61
N VAL A 197 8.29 -5.90 -0.16
CA VAL A 197 7.90 -7.28 0.07
C VAL A 197 9.16 -8.13 0.10
N VAL A 198 9.30 -8.94 1.15
CA VAL A 198 10.44 -9.84 1.35
C VAL A 198 10.06 -11.32 1.25
N GLN A 199 8.76 -11.63 1.17
CA GLN A 199 8.25 -12.98 0.92
C GLN A 199 6.84 -12.90 0.32
N VAL A 200 6.59 -13.76 -0.67
CA VAL A 200 5.24 -14.04 -1.19
C VAL A 200 4.98 -15.54 -1.12
N ASP A 201 3.82 -15.92 -0.58
CA ASP A 201 3.31 -17.29 -0.62
C ASP A 201 2.00 -17.34 -1.41
N ILE A 202 1.74 -18.49 -2.02
CA ILE A 202 0.54 -18.76 -2.82
C ILE A 202 -0.17 -20.01 -2.29
N ILE A 203 -1.49 -20.00 -2.37
CA ILE A 203 -2.32 -21.19 -2.17
C ILE A 203 -3.18 -21.42 -3.41
N GLU A 204 -3.16 -22.65 -3.93
CA GLU A 204 -4.04 -23.11 -5.00
C GLU A 204 -5.39 -23.53 -4.42
N THR A 205 -6.44 -23.49 -5.26
CA THR A 205 -7.76 -23.99 -4.83
C THR A 205 -7.65 -25.44 -4.37
N ASN A 206 -8.33 -25.77 -3.26
CA ASN A 206 -8.35 -27.12 -2.66
C ASN A 206 -7.00 -27.72 -2.25
N SER A 207 -5.89 -26.98 -2.30
CA SER A 207 -4.58 -27.47 -1.85
C SER A 207 -4.49 -27.50 -0.31
N GLY A 208 -4.99 -26.45 0.35
CA GLY A 208 -5.05 -26.35 1.81
C GLY A 208 -3.74 -25.93 2.51
N TYR A 209 -2.68 -25.59 1.77
CA TYR A 209 -1.39 -25.17 2.33
C TYR A 209 -0.75 -24.03 1.54
N TRP A 210 -0.02 -23.15 2.26
CA TRP A 210 0.77 -22.08 1.65
C TRP A 210 2.06 -22.62 1.06
N MET A 211 2.37 -22.23 -0.17
CA MET A 211 3.61 -22.54 -0.86
C MET A 211 4.43 -21.26 -1.05
N PRO A 212 5.71 -21.23 -0.67
CA PRO A 212 6.56 -20.07 -0.90
C PRO A 212 6.83 -19.90 -2.39
N MET A 213 6.59 -18.69 -2.89
CA MET A 213 7.07 -18.26 -4.19
C MET A 213 8.56 -17.89 -4.08
N ARG A 214 9.25 -17.95 -5.21
CA ARG A 214 10.67 -17.61 -5.32
C ARG A 214 10.80 -16.18 -5.82
N GLU A 215 11.67 -15.40 -5.19
CA GLU A 215 12.11 -14.13 -5.74
C GLU A 215 12.74 -14.37 -7.12
N SER A 216 12.27 -13.64 -8.14
CA SER A 216 12.84 -13.72 -9.48
C SER A 216 13.79 -12.56 -9.72
N TRP A 217 13.26 -11.34 -9.72
CA TRP A 217 14.01 -10.09 -9.88
C TRP A 217 13.11 -8.91 -9.46
N GLY A 218 13.66 -7.91 -8.77
CA GLY A 218 12.86 -6.76 -8.31
C GLY A 218 11.71 -7.19 -7.39
N SER A 219 10.50 -6.68 -7.63
CA SER A 219 9.29 -7.09 -6.91
C SER A 219 8.52 -8.25 -7.61
N ILE A 220 9.19 -9.02 -8.46
CA ILE A 220 8.59 -10.14 -9.21
C ILE A 220 8.86 -11.48 -8.51
N TRP A 221 7.78 -12.18 -8.17
CA TRP A 221 7.77 -13.47 -7.47
C TRP A 221 7.26 -14.57 -8.39
N ARG A 222 7.97 -15.69 -8.46
CA ARG A 222 7.64 -16.79 -9.38
C ARG A 222 7.31 -18.10 -8.67
N MET A 223 6.41 -18.86 -9.29
CA MET A 223 6.05 -20.23 -8.93
C MET A 223 6.26 -21.15 -10.13
N ASP A 224 7.22 -22.05 -10.01
CA ASP A 224 7.57 -23.06 -11.01
C ASP A 224 6.88 -24.39 -10.64
N SER A 225 5.96 -24.89 -11.47
CA SER A 225 5.14 -26.06 -11.12
C SER A 225 5.22 -27.21 -12.13
N LYS A 226 5.38 -28.43 -11.61
CA LYS A 226 5.35 -29.69 -12.40
C LYS A 226 3.95 -30.09 -12.85
N HIS A 227 2.92 -29.41 -12.35
CA HIS A 227 1.53 -29.62 -12.69
C HIS A 227 0.87 -28.29 -13.04
N ARG A 228 -0.31 -28.34 -13.65
CA ARG A 228 -1.05 -27.12 -13.97
C ARG A 228 -1.58 -26.50 -12.68
N LEU A 229 -1.19 -25.26 -12.43
CA LEU A 229 -1.66 -24.46 -11.30
C LEU A 229 -3.18 -24.26 -11.40
N GLN A 230 -3.88 -24.50 -10.29
CA GLN A 230 -5.33 -24.45 -10.17
C GLN A 230 -5.77 -23.22 -9.36
N GLY A 231 -6.28 -22.22 -10.06
CA GLY A 231 -6.90 -21.05 -9.42
C GLY A 231 -8.33 -21.35 -8.92
N PRO A 232 -8.96 -20.40 -8.19
CA PRO A 232 -8.43 -19.10 -7.82
C PRO A 232 -7.28 -19.19 -6.81
N PHE A 233 -6.32 -18.27 -6.90
CA PHE A 233 -5.18 -18.23 -6.00
C PHE A 233 -5.38 -17.16 -4.92
N SER A 234 -5.02 -17.50 -3.68
CA SER A 234 -4.79 -16.48 -2.65
C SER A 234 -3.30 -16.24 -2.51
N LEU A 235 -2.93 -14.99 -2.25
CA LEU A 235 -1.55 -14.59 -2.02
C LEU A 235 -1.38 -14.08 -0.60
N ARG A 236 -0.26 -14.44 0.02
CA ARG A 236 0.17 -13.92 1.31
C ARG A 236 1.49 -13.21 1.12
N ILE A 237 1.54 -11.93 1.47
CA ILE A 237 2.73 -11.10 1.33
C ILE A 237 3.25 -10.73 2.70
N THR A 238 4.58 -10.67 2.85
CA THR A 238 5.25 -10.25 4.09
C THR A 238 6.24 -9.13 3.78
N ASN A 239 6.17 -8.03 4.52
CA ASN A 239 7.08 -6.89 4.39
C ASN A 239 8.35 -7.05 5.24
N GLU A 240 9.33 -6.14 5.10
CA GLU A 240 10.61 -6.22 5.81
C GLU A 240 10.45 -6.26 7.34
N SER A 241 9.44 -5.58 7.90
CA SER A 241 9.16 -5.61 9.34
C SER A 241 8.44 -6.88 9.82
N GLY A 242 8.19 -7.83 8.92
CA GLY A 242 7.58 -9.12 9.21
C GLY A 242 6.07 -9.06 9.43
N GLN A 243 5.40 -7.99 8.99
CA GLN A 243 3.95 -7.92 8.94
C GLN A 243 3.46 -8.67 7.70
N THR A 244 2.34 -9.38 7.83
CA THR A 244 1.81 -10.23 6.79
C THR A 244 0.38 -9.84 6.44
N LEU A 245 0.07 -9.78 5.14
CA LEU A 245 -1.28 -9.60 4.63
C LEU A 245 -1.68 -10.79 3.76
N VAL A 246 -2.98 -11.09 3.70
CA VAL A 246 -3.54 -12.17 2.88
C VAL A 246 -4.61 -11.62 1.96
N ALA A 247 -4.37 -11.72 0.65
CA ALA A 247 -5.34 -11.43 -0.40
C ALA A 247 -6.01 -12.72 -0.86
N TYR A 248 -7.20 -13.00 -0.33
CA TYR A 248 -7.95 -14.22 -0.62
C TYR A 248 -8.52 -14.23 -2.05
N GLN A 249 -8.25 -15.31 -2.78
CA GLN A 249 -8.78 -15.55 -4.14
C GLN A 249 -8.62 -14.35 -5.10
N VAL A 250 -7.56 -13.56 -4.90
CA VAL A 250 -7.34 -12.29 -5.62
C VAL A 250 -7.03 -12.51 -7.10
N ILE A 251 -6.41 -13.63 -7.45
CA ILE A 251 -6.21 -14.05 -8.84
C ILE A 251 -7.27 -15.10 -9.16
N PRO A 252 -8.22 -14.84 -10.08
CA PRO A 252 -9.33 -15.74 -10.37
C PRO A 252 -8.86 -16.98 -11.15
N ALA A 253 -9.69 -18.02 -11.23
CA ALA A 253 -9.34 -19.24 -11.97
C ALA A 253 -9.08 -19.02 -13.48
N ASN A 254 -9.76 -18.05 -14.09
CA ASN A 254 -9.62 -17.65 -15.49
C ASN A 254 -8.63 -16.49 -15.68
N TRP A 255 -7.60 -16.43 -14.84
CA TRP A 255 -6.58 -15.39 -14.94
C TRP A 255 -5.88 -15.39 -16.31
N ALA A 256 -5.34 -14.24 -16.68
CA ALA A 256 -4.59 -14.07 -17.93
C ALA A 256 -3.21 -13.45 -17.65
N PRO A 257 -2.18 -13.81 -18.41
CA PRO A 257 -0.90 -13.10 -18.38
C PRO A 257 -1.09 -11.62 -18.73
N ASN A 258 -0.13 -10.79 -18.31
CA ASN A 258 -0.14 -9.35 -18.47
C ASN A 258 -1.42 -8.65 -17.97
N THR A 259 -1.96 -9.12 -16.84
CA THR A 259 -3.21 -8.62 -16.26
C THR A 259 -3.02 -8.20 -14.81
N TYR A 260 -3.66 -7.10 -14.41
CA TYR A 260 -3.61 -6.56 -13.06
C TYR A 260 -4.83 -7.01 -12.25
N TYR A 261 -4.59 -7.52 -11.05
CA TYR A 261 -5.59 -7.92 -10.08
C TYR A 261 -5.43 -7.08 -8.82
N ARG A 262 -6.33 -6.13 -8.63
CA ARG A 262 -6.35 -5.25 -7.46
C ARG A 262 -6.95 -5.97 -6.26
N SER A 263 -6.27 -5.88 -5.11
CA SER A 263 -6.79 -6.42 -3.86
C SER A 263 -7.60 -5.39 -3.06
N ASN A 264 -8.16 -5.82 -1.93
CA ASN A 264 -8.79 -4.98 -0.91
C ASN A 264 -7.95 -4.90 0.38
N ILE A 265 -6.66 -5.23 0.32
CA ILE A 265 -5.74 -5.19 1.47
C ILE A 265 -4.74 -4.04 1.32
N GLN A 266 -4.26 -3.55 2.46
CA GLN A 266 -3.19 -2.56 2.54
C GLN A 266 -2.49 -2.65 3.90
N TYR A 267 -1.20 -2.29 3.96
CA TYR A 267 -0.49 -2.10 5.21
C TYR A 267 -0.86 -0.75 5.84
N GLU A 268 -0.91 -0.68 7.16
CA GLU A 268 -1.13 0.59 7.85
C GLU A 268 0.15 1.44 7.76
N ALA A 269 0.05 2.65 7.20
CA ALA A 269 1.09 3.67 7.28
C ALA A 269 0.69 4.74 8.30
N PHE A 270 1.54 5.04 9.28
CA PHE A 270 1.25 6.12 10.24
C PHE A 270 1.02 7.45 9.51
N GLY A 271 -0.21 7.96 9.60
CA GLY A 271 -0.65 9.17 8.89
C GLY A 271 -2.10 9.13 8.41
N SER A 272 -2.74 7.96 8.40
CA SER A 272 -4.20 7.87 8.23
C SER A 272 -4.90 8.18 9.56
N ALA A 273 -4.96 9.45 9.91
CA ALA A 273 -5.68 9.93 11.09
C ALA A 273 -7.20 9.78 10.88
N GLY A 274 -7.76 8.65 11.32
CA GLY A 274 -9.15 8.52 11.74
C GLY A 274 -9.18 8.36 13.26
N GLY A 275 -9.71 9.36 13.97
CA GLY A 275 -9.62 9.46 15.43
C GLY A 275 -10.31 8.33 16.20
N GLY A 276 -9.73 7.98 17.35
CA GLY A 276 -10.32 7.12 18.37
C GLY A 276 -9.39 7.06 19.59
N GLN A 277 -9.86 7.58 20.72
CA GLN A 277 -9.10 7.76 21.96
C GLN A 277 -8.74 6.43 22.65
N ASP A 278 -7.55 6.45 23.28
CA ASP A 278 -6.95 5.42 24.13
C ASP A 278 -7.88 4.91 25.25
N PHE A 279 -8.08 3.59 25.34
CA PHE A 279 -8.38 2.90 26.61
C PHE A 279 -7.91 1.44 26.58
N GLY A 280 -6.95 1.11 27.47
CA GLY A 280 -6.99 -0.07 28.34
C GLY A 280 -6.90 -1.48 27.74
N SER A 281 -5.72 -2.08 27.88
CA SER A 281 -5.35 -3.50 27.69
C SER A 281 -6.22 -4.53 28.45
N ALA A 282 -6.60 -5.64 27.80
CA ALA A 282 -6.65 -7.01 28.37
C ALA A 282 -6.81 -8.06 27.24
N GLY A 283 -6.01 -9.13 27.28
CA GLY A 283 -5.86 -10.12 26.19
C GLY A 283 -6.84 -11.29 26.17
N GLY A 284 -6.65 -12.18 25.18
CA GLY A 284 -7.29 -13.50 25.08
C GLY A 284 -7.66 -13.87 23.64
N GLY A 285 -6.98 -14.87 23.07
CA GLY A 285 -7.20 -15.36 21.70
C GLY A 285 -8.38 -16.32 21.56
N GLN A 286 -8.82 -16.53 20.31
CA GLN A 286 -9.28 -17.81 19.73
C GLN A 286 -9.73 -17.62 18.27
N ASP A 287 -9.36 -18.60 17.44
CA ASP A 287 -9.72 -18.81 16.02
C ASP A 287 -11.22 -18.94 15.79
N PHE A 288 -11.75 -18.41 14.67
CA PHE A 288 -12.85 -19.02 13.90
C PHE A 288 -12.89 -18.44 12.46
N GLY A 289 -12.98 -19.32 11.45
CA GLY A 289 -13.01 -18.98 10.03
C GLY A 289 -14.39 -18.57 9.52
N TYR A 290 -14.44 -17.87 8.38
CA TYR A 290 -15.68 -17.64 7.63
C TYR A 290 -15.49 -17.53 6.12
N THR A 291 -16.51 -18.07 5.44
CA THR A 291 -16.76 -18.21 4.01
C THR A 291 -17.02 -16.89 3.28
N GLY A 292 -16.53 -16.78 2.05
CA GLY A 292 -16.61 -15.59 1.21
C GLY A 292 -17.98 -15.25 0.64
N GLY A 293 -18.15 -13.97 0.29
CA GLY A 293 -19.25 -13.43 -0.50
C GLY A 293 -18.74 -12.39 -1.51
N LEU A 294 -19.08 -12.62 -2.77
CA LEU A 294 -18.82 -11.78 -3.94
C LEU A 294 -19.70 -10.51 -3.87
N VAL A 295 -19.15 -9.32 -4.14
CA VAL A 295 -19.96 -8.09 -4.33
C VAL A 295 -19.74 -7.54 -5.74
N ILE A 296 -20.80 -7.57 -6.54
CA ILE A 296 -20.92 -6.87 -7.82
C ILE A 296 -21.46 -5.47 -7.51
N SER A 297 -20.77 -4.42 -7.97
CA SER A 297 -21.24 -3.04 -7.84
C SER A 297 -22.23 -2.68 -8.92
N SER A 298 -23.40 -2.17 -8.54
CA SER A 298 -24.13 -1.20 -9.36
C SER A 298 -24.67 -0.10 -8.44
N ALA A 299 -24.15 1.11 -8.62
CA ALA A 299 -24.59 2.31 -7.93
C ALA A 299 -25.91 2.83 -8.54
N ALA A 300 -26.86 3.19 -7.69
CA ALA A 300 -27.91 4.15 -8.03
C ALA A 300 -28.41 4.86 -6.75
N GLY A 301 -28.02 6.13 -6.63
CA GLY A 301 -28.70 7.27 -5.99
C GLY A 301 -29.45 7.07 -4.66
N LEU A 302 -28.95 7.70 -3.60
CA LEU A 302 -29.78 8.17 -2.48
C LEU A 302 -29.43 9.63 -2.13
N SER A 303 -30.51 10.39 -1.93
CA SER A 303 -30.62 11.84 -1.75
C SER A 303 -29.92 12.35 -0.48
N THR A 304 -29.39 13.58 -0.56
CA THR A 304 -28.72 14.35 0.50
C THR A 304 -29.56 14.62 1.75
N GLU A 305 -30.86 14.30 1.75
CA GLU A 305 -31.74 14.47 2.91
C GLU A 305 -31.61 13.33 3.95
N ILE A 306 -31.06 12.16 3.57
CA ILE A 306 -30.91 11.01 4.49
C ILE A 306 -29.70 11.18 5.44
N LEU A 307 -28.69 11.95 5.03
CA LEU A 307 -27.53 12.29 5.87
C LEU A 307 -27.89 13.23 7.04
N GLY A 308 -28.91 14.08 6.88
CA GLY A 308 -29.37 14.99 7.94
C GLY A 308 -30.10 14.29 9.09
N ILE A 309 -30.78 13.17 8.80
CA ILE A 309 -31.55 12.41 9.79
C ILE A 309 -30.62 11.52 10.63
N ILE A 310 -29.55 10.97 10.02
CA ILE A 310 -28.55 10.16 10.73
C ILE A 310 -27.74 11.02 11.72
N GLY A 311 -27.45 12.28 11.37
CA GLY A 311 -26.75 13.23 12.25
C GLY A 311 -27.53 13.60 13.52
N MET A 312 -28.85 13.76 13.43
CA MET A 312 -29.69 14.09 14.59
C MET A 312 -29.91 12.91 15.55
N ILE A 313 -29.87 11.66 15.06
CA ILE A 313 -30.00 10.46 15.90
C ILE A 313 -28.73 10.23 16.75
N CYS A 314 -27.55 10.59 16.22
CA CYS A 314 -26.30 10.59 16.99
C CYS A 314 -26.33 11.62 18.12
N LEU A 315 -26.73 12.87 17.86
CA LEU A 315 -26.74 13.92 18.91
C LEU A 315 -27.74 13.64 20.05
N ALA A 316 -28.90 13.03 19.75
CA ALA A 316 -29.88 12.69 20.77
C ALA A 316 -29.40 11.57 21.72
N SER A 317 -28.48 10.72 21.27
CA SER A 317 -27.93 9.61 22.07
C SER A 317 -26.86 10.08 23.08
N TYR A 318 -26.18 11.20 22.80
CA TYR A 318 -25.21 11.81 23.72
C TYR A 318 -25.88 12.57 24.87
N HIS A 319 -27.07 13.14 24.68
CA HIS A 319 -27.77 13.87 25.74
C HIS A 319 -28.44 12.96 26.79
N LEU A 320 -28.63 11.66 26.49
CA LEU A 320 -29.19 10.69 27.43
C LEU A 320 -28.16 10.05 28.38
N HIS A 321 -26.85 10.31 28.19
CA HIS A 321 -25.77 9.73 28.99
C HIS A 321 -25.00 10.75 29.86
N GLY A 322 -25.49 11.99 30.01
CA GLY A 322 -25.01 12.90 31.06
C GLY A 322 -23.51 13.24 31.03
N ILE A 323 -22.91 13.35 29.84
CA ILE A 323 -21.53 13.83 29.69
C ILE A 323 -21.57 15.35 29.49
N GLU A 324 -21.14 16.12 30.49
CA GLU A 324 -20.79 17.53 30.32
C GLU A 324 -19.49 17.66 29.53
N VAL A 325 -19.48 18.53 28.53
CA VAL A 325 -18.36 18.81 27.63
C VAL A 325 -17.82 20.21 27.94
N PRO A 326 -16.52 20.42 28.16
CA PRO A 326 -15.86 21.68 27.86
C PRO A 326 -15.54 21.82 26.37
#